data_AF-A0A1X1R986-F1
#
_entry.id   AF-A0A1X1R986-F1
#
_cell.length_a   1.000
_cell.length_b   1.000
_cell.length_c   1.000
_cell.angle_alpha   90.00
_cell.angle_beta   90.00
_cell.angle_gamma   90.00
#
_symmetry.space_group_name_H-M   'P 1'
#
loop_
_entity.id
_entity.type
_entity.pdbx_description
1 polymer ?
#
loop_
_entity_poly.entity_id
_entity_poly.type
_entity_poly.pdbx_seq_one_letter_code
_entity_poly.pdbx_strand_id
1 'polypeptide(L)'
;MTIRGTPAARLAVLAGAAAVAVTVAGCGPGATETPDATGSAPSPAAPSPPAPAPAGPPAPAAPPPSAPPAPATSTRWVDLRPGQCLADPPPVDPAVVMVTVVDCAGPHAGEVFHRTGLAVNTALADVAGSACAAGFPDYAGRPLAGAGYAVSYLIDSDQNRTSAVAEPSTLICVLTDPGGATLTGSVAGR
;
A
#
# COMPACT_ATOMS: atom_id res chain seq x y z
N MET A 1 21.12 -30.77 -40.21
CA MET A 1 20.56 -29.51 -40.76
C MET A 1 21.19 -28.34 -40.02
N THR A 2 21.55 -27.27 -40.71
CA THR A 2 22.30 -26.15 -40.12
C THR A 2 21.40 -24.91 -40.04
N ILE A 3 21.03 -24.50 -38.83
CA ILE A 3 20.25 -23.27 -38.62
C ILE A 3 21.23 -22.11 -38.41
N ARG A 4 21.13 -21.09 -39.27
CA ARG A 4 21.92 -19.85 -39.18
C ARG A 4 21.33 -18.95 -38.09
N GLY A 5 22.20 -18.28 -37.31
CA GLY A 5 21.79 -17.19 -36.43
C GLY A 5 21.81 -15.82 -37.12
N THR A 6 21.13 -14.85 -36.52
CA THR A 6 21.21 -13.41 -36.82
C THR A 6 21.09 -12.60 -35.51
N PRO A 7 21.59 -11.35 -35.45
CA PRO A 7 22.13 -10.78 -34.21
C PRO A 7 21.13 -9.98 -33.36
N ALA A 8 21.56 -9.67 -32.13
CA ALA A 8 20.88 -8.74 -31.23
C ALA A 8 20.85 -7.30 -31.78
N ALA A 9 19.69 -6.64 -31.65
CA ALA A 9 19.54 -5.22 -31.92
C ALA A 9 19.55 -4.42 -30.60
N ARG A 10 20.58 -3.60 -30.40
CA ARG A 10 20.56 -2.53 -29.40
C ARG A 10 19.89 -1.30 -30.03
N LEU A 11 18.86 -0.76 -29.38
CA LEU A 11 18.41 0.61 -29.60
C LEU A 11 18.47 1.36 -28.27
N ALA A 12 18.73 2.66 -28.32
CA ALA A 12 19.00 3.48 -27.14
C ALA A 12 18.54 4.92 -27.37
N VAL A 13 18.50 5.69 -26.28
CA VAL A 13 18.29 7.15 -26.23
C VAL A 13 16.87 7.61 -26.59
N LEU A 14 16.19 8.22 -25.62
CA LEU A 14 15.89 9.66 -25.68
C LEU A 14 15.57 10.18 -24.27
N ALA A 15 16.01 11.41 -23.99
CA ALA A 15 15.76 12.11 -22.73
C ALA A 15 14.61 13.12 -22.90
N GLY A 16 13.89 13.41 -21.82
CA GLY A 16 12.79 14.36 -21.82
C GLY A 16 12.55 14.95 -20.44
N ALA A 17 13.27 16.01 -20.10
CA ALA A 17 13.01 16.80 -18.90
C ALA A 17 12.06 17.96 -19.24
N ALA A 18 10.98 18.12 -18.48
CA ALA A 18 10.07 19.24 -18.58
C ALA A 18 9.60 19.65 -17.18
N ALA A 19 10.15 20.75 -16.65
CA ALA A 19 9.69 21.36 -15.42
C ALA A 19 8.74 22.51 -15.75
N VAL A 20 7.58 22.56 -15.07
CA VAL A 20 6.69 23.72 -15.09
C VAL A 20 6.28 24.01 -13.64
N ALA A 21 6.70 25.16 -13.13
CA ALA A 21 6.24 25.70 -11.86
C ALA A 21 5.29 26.87 -12.12
N VAL A 22 4.18 26.93 -11.40
CA VAL A 22 3.27 28.09 -11.40
C VAL A 22 2.96 28.43 -9.95
N THR A 23 3.38 29.61 -9.52
CA THR A 23 2.98 30.24 -8.26
C THR A 23 2.08 31.42 -8.57
N VAL A 24 1.01 31.60 -7.78
CA VAL A 24 0.22 32.83 -7.74
C VAL A 24 0.01 33.19 -6.28
N ALA A 25 0.52 34.34 -5.87
CA ALA A 25 0.27 34.91 -4.54
C ALA A 25 -0.96 35.82 -4.60
N GLY A 26 -1.93 35.59 -3.72
CA GLY A 26 -3.04 36.52 -3.50
C GLY A 26 -2.67 37.54 -2.42
N CYS A 27 -2.67 38.83 -2.77
CA CYS A 27 -2.46 39.93 -1.83
C CYS A 27 -3.69 40.84 -1.83
N GLY A 28 -4.17 41.23 -0.64
CA GLY A 28 -5.37 42.07 -0.45
C GLY A 28 -5.18 43.01 0.75
N PRO A 29 -5.21 44.34 0.57
CA PRO A 29 -4.74 45.30 1.58
C PRO A 29 -5.85 46.05 2.33
N GLY A 30 -5.45 46.74 3.41
CA GLY A 30 -6.16 47.88 4.01
C GLY A 30 -6.83 47.60 5.37
N ALA A 31 -6.94 48.57 6.27
CA ALA A 31 -6.29 49.88 6.35
C ALA A 31 -6.30 50.39 7.81
N THR A 32 -5.43 51.34 8.14
CA THR A 32 -5.28 51.93 9.48
C THR A 32 -6.14 53.19 9.63
N GLU A 33 -6.74 53.43 10.81
CA GLU A 33 -6.61 54.68 11.62
C GLU A 33 -7.77 54.92 12.63
N THR A 34 -7.38 55.51 13.76
CA THR A 34 -8.15 56.14 14.86
C THR A 34 -7.51 57.53 15.09
N PRO A 35 -8.11 58.50 15.84
CA PRO A 35 -9.32 58.47 16.69
C PRO A 35 -10.38 59.51 16.17
N ASP A 36 -11.12 60.37 16.89
CA ASP A 36 -11.22 60.71 18.32
C ASP A 36 -12.52 61.49 18.69
N ALA A 37 -12.67 61.76 20.00
CA ALA A 37 -13.23 62.95 20.63
C ALA A 37 -14.76 63.25 20.61
N THR A 38 -15.35 63.01 21.79
CA THR A 38 -16.25 63.95 22.52
C THR A 38 -17.74 64.02 22.15
N GLY A 39 -18.63 63.78 23.15
CA GLY A 39 -20.05 64.18 23.05
C GLY A 39 -21.03 63.67 24.11
N SER A 40 -20.97 64.19 25.35
CA SER A 40 -22.06 64.22 26.35
C SER A 40 -22.68 62.91 26.91
N ALA A 41 -22.94 62.88 28.22
CA ALA A 41 -23.59 61.77 28.93
C ALA A 41 -24.84 62.22 29.72
N PRO A 42 -25.86 61.34 29.89
CA PRO A 42 -26.92 61.51 30.88
C PRO A 42 -26.99 60.35 31.92
N SER A 43 -27.36 60.72 33.15
CA SER A 43 -27.87 59.96 34.33
C SER A 43 -27.65 58.43 34.49
N PRO A 44 -27.35 57.96 35.73
CA PRO A 44 -27.20 56.53 36.03
C PRO A 44 -28.54 55.79 36.07
N ALA A 45 -28.63 54.67 35.35
CA ALA A 45 -29.63 53.63 35.58
C ALA A 45 -29.13 52.63 36.65
N ALA A 46 -30.05 52.01 37.39
CA ALA A 46 -29.70 51.02 38.40
C ALA A 46 -29.17 49.71 37.74
N PRO A 47 -28.22 49.00 38.37
CA PRO A 47 -27.64 47.79 37.80
C PRO A 47 -28.66 46.63 37.80
N SER A 48 -29.07 46.19 36.60
CA SER A 48 -29.73 44.90 36.43
C SER A 48 -28.72 43.74 36.61
N PRO A 49 -29.14 42.58 37.14
CA PRO A 49 -28.27 41.41 37.22
C PRO A 49 -27.87 40.93 35.81
N PRO A 50 -26.66 40.37 35.62
CA PRO A 50 -26.22 39.89 34.31
C PRO A 50 -27.05 38.67 33.86
N ALA A 51 -27.46 38.69 32.59
CA ALA A 51 -28.05 37.51 31.96
C ALA A 51 -26.99 36.39 31.81
N PRO A 52 -27.36 35.11 31.99
CA PRO A 52 -26.44 34.00 31.78
C PRO A 52 -26.03 33.92 30.30
N ALA A 53 -24.74 33.79 30.05
CA ALA A 53 -24.21 33.63 28.70
C ALA A 53 -24.70 32.30 28.08
N PRO A 54 -25.00 32.24 26.76
CA PRO A 54 -25.29 30.99 26.08
C PRO A 54 -24.12 30.01 26.21
N ALA A 55 -24.41 28.77 26.60
CA ALA A 55 -23.42 27.70 26.54
C ALA A 55 -23.03 27.45 25.09
N GLY A 56 -21.72 27.48 24.79
CA GLY A 56 -21.21 27.12 23.47
C GLY A 56 -21.51 25.66 23.11
N PRO A 57 -21.54 25.30 21.81
CA PRO A 57 -21.73 23.93 21.40
C PRO A 57 -20.66 23.01 22.02
N PRO A 58 -20.99 21.78 22.40
CA PRO A 58 -20.04 20.86 23.00
C PRO A 58 -18.89 20.58 22.03
N ALA A 59 -17.65 20.55 22.56
CA ALA A 59 -16.48 20.22 21.78
C ALA A 59 -16.63 18.81 21.16
N PRO A 60 -16.13 18.57 19.93
CA PRO A 60 -16.14 17.24 19.33
C PRO A 60 -15.49 16.22 20.26
N ALA A 61 -16.15 15.08 20.47
CA ALA A 61 -15.56 13.99 21.21
C ALA A 61 -14.27 13.52 20.54
N ALA A 62 -13.20 13.33 21.33
CA ALA A 62 -11.97 12.77 20.80
C ALA A 62 -12.23 11.38 20.18
N PRO A 63 -11.59 11.04 19.05
CA PRO A 63 -11.71 9.70 18.48
C PRO A 63 -11.25 8.65 19.50
N PRO A 64 -11.84 7.44 19.49
CA PRO A 64 -11.39 6.37 20.37
C PRO A 64 -9.91 6.04 20.08
N PRO A 65 -9.12 5.65 21.10
CA PRO A 65 -7.74 5.24 20.89
C PRO A 65 -7.68 4.06 19.92
N SER A 66 -6.80 4.13 18.94
CA SER A 66 -6.53 3.02 18.01
C SER A 66 -6.20 1.74 18.79
N ALA A 67 -6.72 0.61 18.32
CA ALA A 67 -6.40 -0.69 18.92
C ALA A 67 -4.87 -0.93 18.87
N PRO A 68 -4.31 -1.64 19.87
CA PRO A 68 -2.92 -2.10 19.79
C PRO A 68 -2.71 -2.95 18.52
N PRO A 69 -1.56 -2.83 17.82
CA PRO A 69 -1.25 -3.67 16.66
C PRO A 69 -1.35 -5.16 17.00
N ALA A 70 -1.89 -5.97 16.09
CA ALA A 70 -1.97 -7.41 16.32
C ALA A 70 -0.56 -8.03 16.47
N PRO A 71 -0.37 -9.02 17.36
CA PRO A 71 0.94 -9.59 17.64
C PRO A 71 1.50 -10.33 16.42
N ALA A 72 2.78 -10.08 16.13
CA ALA A 72 3.50 -10.78 15.06
C ALA A 72 3.53 -12.29 15.32
N THR A 73 3.27 -13.08 14.27
CA THR A 73 3.10 -14.54 14.36
C THR A 73 4.08 -15.23 13.42
N SER A 74 4.90 -16.14 13.94
CA SER A 74 5.79 -16.95 13.09
C SER A 74 5.05 -18.15 12.51
N THR A 75 5.17 -18.37 11.20
CA THR A 75 4.52 -19.48 10.47
C THR A 75 5.48 -20.02 9.40
N ARG A 76 5.19 -21.21 8.82
CA ARG A 76 5.93 -21.64 7.63
C ARG A 76 5.46 -20.87 6.41
N TRP A 77 6.35 -20.59 5.48
CA TRP A 77 5.95 -19.87 4.26
C TRP A 77 4.97 -20.68 3.38
N VAL A 78 5.01 -22.02 3.42
CA VAL A 78 4.04 -22.90 2.74
C VAL A 78 2.61 -22.79 3.30
N ASP A 79 2.46 -22.33 4.54
CA ASP A 79 1.18 -22.19 5.26
C ASP A 79 0.53 -20.81 5.05
N LEU A 80 1.20 -19.87 4.36
CA LEU A 80 0.71 -18.51 4.07
C LEU A 80 -0.60 -18.50 3.27
N ARG A 81 -1.39 -17.44 3.40
CA ARG A 81 -2.71 -17.28 2.76
C ARG A 81 -2.88 -15.85 2.23
N PRO A 82 -3.71 -15.62 1.20
CA PRO A 82 -4.08 -14.28 0.78
C PRO A 82 -4.56 -13.41 1.96
N GLY A 83 -4.10 -12.16 2.07
CA GLY A 83 -4.34 -11.29 3.23
C GLY A 83 -3.43 -11.59 4.43
N GLN A 84 -2.23 -12.14 4.19
CA GLN A 84 -1.16 -12.24 5.20
C GLN A 84 -0.01 -11.32 4.81
N CYS A 85 0.28 -10.34 5.66
CA CYS A 85 1.40 -9.41 5.46
C CYS A 85 2.66 -9.90 6.19
N LEU A 86 3.81 -9.76 5.55
CA LEU A 86 5.10 -10.24 6.03
C LEU A 86 5.93 -9.09 6.59
N ALA A 87 6.57 -9.28 7.75
CA ALA A 87 7.51 -8.31 8.30
C ALA A 87 8.70 -8.08 7.36
N ASP A 88 9.22 -9.17 6.80
CA ASP A 88 10.40 -9.25 5.96
C ASP A 88 10.03 -9.70 4.53
N PRO A 89 10.84 -9.39 3.49
CA PRO A 89 10.62 -9.89 2.14
C PRO A 89 10.60 -11.44 2.08
N PRO A 90 9.91 -12.05 1.09
CA PRO A 90 9.94 -13.49 0.88
C PRO A 90 11.38 -14.05 0.82
N PRO A 91 11.68 -15.16 1.52
CA PRO A 91 13.05 -15.68 1.61
C PRO A 91 13.57 -16.17 0.26
N VAL A 92 14.80 -15.76 -0.08
CA VAL A 92 15.53 -16.24 -1.27
C VAL A 92 16.41 -17.47 -0.98
N ASP A 93 16.68 -17.76 0.29
CA ASP A 93 17.38 -18.96 0.73
C ASP A 93 16.35 -20.07 1.06
N PRO A 94 16.37 -21.22 0.37
CA PRO A 94 15.43 -22.32 0.61
C PRO A 94 15.57 -22.97 2.00
N ALA A 95 16.65 -22.69 2.76
CA ALA A 95 16.75 -23.12 4.16
C ALA A 95 15.83 -22.33 5.12
N VAL A 96 15.37 -21.13 4.72
CA VAL A 96 14.51 -20.27 5.54
C VAL A 96 13.05 -20.69 5.38
N VAL A 97 12.65 -21.69 6.16
CA VAL A 97 11.29 -22.26 6.12
C VAL A 97 10.24 -21.49 6.94
N MET A 98 10.67 -20.64 7.88
CA MET A 98 9.81 -19.83 8.75
C MET A 98 9.82 -18.36 8.31
N VAL A 99 8.68 -17.69 8.41
CA VAL A 99 8.49 -16.25 8.16
C VAL A 99 7.66 -15.61 9.27
N THR A 100 7.73 -14.29 9.39
CA THR A 100 6.98 -13.50 10.37
C THR A 100 5.80 -12.80 9.71
N VAL A 101 4.57 -13.17 10.08
CA VAL A 101 3.34 -12.46 9.69
C VAL A 101 3.08 -11.31 10.67
N VAL A 102 2.63 -10.18 10.15
CA VAL A 102 2.28 -8.96 10.90
C VAL A 102 0.91 -8.44 10.48
N ASP A 103 0.35 -7.52 11.29
CA ASP A 103 -0.86 -6.78 10.95
C ASP A 103 -0.64 -5.94 9.68
N CYS A 104 -1.44 -6.19 8.64
CA CYS A 104 -1.41 -5.42 7.40
C CYS A 104 -1.69 -3.93 7.59
N ALA A 105 -2.37 -3.51 8.67
CA ALA A 105 -2.55 -2.10 9.01
C ALA A 105 -1.24 -1.39 9.38
N GLY A 106 -0.22 -2.13 9.82
CA GLY A 106 1.12 -1.62 10.11
C GLY A 106 2.07 -1.66 8.90
N PRO A 107 3.31 -1.15 9.06
CA PRO A 107 4.37 -1.29 8.07
C PRO A 107 4.76 -2.75 7.85
N HIS A 108 4.83 -3.19 6.59
CA HIS A 108 5.18 -4.55 6.21
C HIS A 108 5.95 -4.59 4.88
N ALA A 109 6.78 -5.61 4.64
CA ALA A 109 7.64 -5.71 3.45
C ALA A 109 6.93 -6.32 2.23
N GLY A 110 5.85 -7.09 2.44
CA GLY A 110 5.04 -7.64 1.37
C GLY A 110 3.74 -8.25 1.85
N GLU A 111 2.79 -8.47 0.93
CA GLU A 111 1.49 -9.06 1.24
C GLU A 111 1.21 -10.24 0.30
N VAL A 112 0.82 -11.38 0.87
CA VAL A 112 0.37 -12.53 0.09
C VAL A 112 -1.00 -12.22 -0.49
N PHE A 113 -1.16 -12.36 -1.81
CA PHE A 113 -2.40 -11.99 -2.50
C PHE A 113 -3.04 -13.14 -3.28
N HIS A 114 -2.26 -14.14 -3.72
CA HIS A 114 -2.77 -15.25 -4.51
C HIS A 114 -2.04 -16.56 -4.21
N ARG A 115 -2.77 -17.68 -4.33
CA ARG A 115 -2.22 -19.05 -4.32
C ARG A 115 -2.90 -19.86 -5.41
N THR A 116 -2.12 -20.64 -6.16
CA THR A 116 -2.61 -21.48 -7.26
C THR A 116 -1.69 -22.66 -7.53
N GLY A 117 -2.17 -23.64 -8.30
CA GLY A 117 -1.37 -24.78 -8.75
C GLY A 117 -0.28 -24.39 -9.77
N LEU A 118 0.71 -25.25 -9.92
CA LEU A 118 1.72 -25.20 -10.97
C LEU A 118 1.92 -26.58 -11.60
N ALA A 119 1.71 -26.63 -12.91
CA ALA A 119 1.90 -27.82 -13.71
C ALA A 119 3.39 -28.19 -13.90
N VAL A 120 3.65 -29.46 -14.12
CA VAL A 120 5.00 -30.05 -14.00
C VAL A 120 6.04 -29.58 -15.04
N ASN A 121 5.61 -29.06 -16.20
CA ASN A 121 6.45 -28.85 -17.39
C ASN A 121 6.61 -27.36 -17.79
N THR A 122 6.38 -26.42 -16.87
CA THR A 122 6.35 -24.98 -17.15
C THR A 122 7.70 -24.30 -16.94
N ALA A 123 8.04 -23.31 -17.80
CA ALA A 123 9.15 -22.39 -17.53
C ALA A 123 8.82 -21.53 -16.30
N LEU A 124 9.46 -21.83 -15.16
CA LEU A 124 8.92 -21.45 -13.85
C LEU A 124 8.75 -19.94 -13.65
N ALA A 125 9.70 -19.11 -14.10
CA ALA A 125 9.65 -17.66 -13.87
C ALA A 125 8.53 -16.96 -14.63
N ASP A 126 8.46 -17.17 -15.95
CA ASP A 126 7.44 -16.53 -16.79
C ASP A 126 6.03 -17.02 -16.44
N VAL A 127 5.88 -18.31 -16.09
CA VAL A 127 4.58 -18.87 -15.70
C VAL A 127 4.18 -18.44 -14.29
N ALA A 128 5.10 -18.37 -13.33
CA ALA A 128 4.82 -17.81 -12.00
C ALA A 128 4.41 -16.34 -12.10
N GLY A 129 5.18 -15.51 -12.82
CA GLY A 129 4.82 -14.12 -13.07
C GLY A 129 3.47 -13.96 -13.75
N SER A 130 3.17 -14.77 -14.78
CA SER A 130 1.88 -14.75 -15.48
C SER A 130 0.70 -15.17 -14.60
N ALA A 131 0.86 -16.26 -13.82
CA ALA A 131 -0.18 -16.76 -12.92
C ALA A 131 -0.45 -15.76 -11.78
N CYS A 132 0.59 -15.17 -11.19
CA CYS A 132 0.45 -14.11 -10.20
C CYS A 132 -0.22 -12.86 -10.79
N ALA A 133 0.15 -12.43 -11.99
CA ALA A 133 -0.50 -11.30 -12.67
C ALA A 133 -1.99 -11.56 -12.98
N ALA A 134 -2.36 -12.81 -13.27
CA ALA A 134 -3.73 -13.22 -13.52
C ALA A 134 -4.59 -13.31 -12.24
N GLY A 135 -4.00 -13.68 -11.09
CA GLY A 135 -4.70 -13.77 -9.80
C GLY A 135 -4.82 -12.46 -9.02
N PHE A 136 -4.08 -11.41 -9.40
CA PHE A 136 -4.11 -10.10 -8.74
C PHE A 136 -5.46 -9.34 -8.85
N PRO A 137 -6.16 -9.31 -10.00
CA PRO A 137 -7.43 -8.57 -10.13
C PRO A 137 -8.54 -9.05 -9.19
N ASP A 138 -8.63 -10.36 -8.94
CA ASP A 138 -9.63 -10.93 -8.03
C ASP A 138 -9.37 -10.55 -6.56
N TYR A 139 -8.13 -10.22 -6.22
CA TYR A 139 -7.72 -9.83 -4.87
C TYR A 139 -7.80 -8.31 -4.65
N ALA A 140 -7.21 -7.53 -5.57
CA ALA A 140 -7.16 -6.07 -5.45
C ALA A 140 -8.42 -5.37 -5.99
N GLY A 141 -9.15 -5.99 -6.92
CA GLY A 141 -10.23 -5.34 -7.68
C GLY A 141 -9.73 -4.51 -8.88
N ARG A 142 -8.41 -4.49 -9.14
CA ARG A 142 -7.78 -3.76 -10.26
C ARG A 142 -6.64 -4.56 -10.90
N PRO A 143 -6.28 -4.31 -12.19
CA PRO A 143 -5.13 -4.97 -12.82
C PRO A 143 -3.80 -4.66 -12.12
N LEU A 144 -2.86 -5.63 -12.14
CA LEU A 144 -1.49 -5.42 -11.63
C LEU A 144 -0.70 -4.39 -12.46
N ALA A 145 -0.94 -4.34 -13.77
CA ALA A 145 -0.29 -3.40 -14.68
C ALA A 145 -0.66 -1.96 -14.30
N GLY A 146 0.34 -1.18 -13.85
CA GLY A 146 0.15 0.18 -13.35
C GLY A 146 -0.26 0.28 -11.88
N ALA A 147 -0.42 -0.82 -11.15
CA ALA A 147 -0.84 -0.81 -9.75
C ALA A 147 0.21 -0.27 -8.76
N GLY A 148 1.45 -0.11 -9.19
CA GLY A 148 2.57 0.40 -8.38
C GLY A 148 3.40 -0.65 -7.63
N TYR A 149 3.04 -1.94 -7.72
CA TYR A 149 3.69 -3.02 -6.98
C TYR A 149 4.67 -3.84 -7.83
N ALA A 150 5.69 -4.40 -7.18
CA ALA A 150 6.42 -5.56 -7.69
C ALA A 150 5.74 -6.86 -7.21
N VAL A 151 6.07 -7.98 -7.85
CA VAL A 151 5.64 -9.32 -7.45
C VAL A 151 6.86 -10.20 -7.23
N SER A 152 6.91 -10.82 -6.06
CA SER A 152 7.77 -11.95 -5.72
C SER A 152 6.90 -13.20 -5.53
N TYR A 153 7.51 -14.38 -5.51
CA TYR A 153 6.78 -15.63 -5.34
C TYR A 153 7.60 -16.69 -4.62
N LEU A 154 6.90 -17.60 -3.96
CA LEU A 154 7.43 -18.83 -3.37
C LEU A 154 6.74 -20.04 -4.01
N ILE A 155 7.43 -21.16 -4.12
CA ILE A 155 6.91 -22.37 -4.79
C ILE A 155 7.05 -23.58 -3.86
N ASP A 156 5.94 -23.97 -3.24
CA ASP A 156 5.85 -25.23 -2.50
C ASP A 156 5.92 -26.39 -3.51
N SER A 157 7.01 -27.15 -3.46
CA SER A 157 7.49 -27.94 -4.60
C SER A 157 7.36 -29.45 -4.35
N ASP A 158 6.14 -29.99 -4.47
CA ASP A 158 5.98 -31.45 -4.46
C ASP A 158 6.74 -32.09 -5.65
N GLN A 159 7.46 -33.16 -5.32
CA GLN A 159 8.29 -33.96 -6.21
C GLN A 159 7.54 -35.21 -6.73
N ASN A 160 6.28 -35.42 -6.33
CA ASN A 160 5.36 -36.38 -6.94
C ASN A 160 4.97 -35.93 -8.36
N ARG A 161 5.93 -35.98 -9.29
CA ARG A 161 5.79 -35.63 -10.70
C ARG A 161 5.17 -36.78 -11.53
N THR A 162 4.29 -37.58 -10.91
CA THR A 162 3.51 -38.59 -11.63
C THR A 162 2.41 -37.94 -12.45
N SER A 163 2.09 -38.49 -13.63
CA SER A 163 1.07 -37.92 -14.54
C SER A 163 -0.36 -37.96 -14.01
N ALA A 164 -0.58 -38.52 -12.81
CA ALA A 164 -1.85 -38.45 -12.09
C ALA A 164 -2.05 -37.11 -11.34
N VAL A 165 -0.97 -36.35 -11.09
CA VAL A 165 -1.04 -35.04 -10.43
C VAL A 165 -0.75 -33.95 -11.46
N ALA A 166 -1.80 -33.26 -11.91
CA ALA A 166 -1.66 -32.21 -12.93
C ALA A 166 -0.82 -31.01 -12.43
N GLU A 167 -1.04 -30.62 -11.18
CA GLU A 167 -0.44 -29.45 -10.52
C GLU A 167 0.11 -29.83 -9.13
N PRO A 168 1.25 -30.52 -9.04
CA PRO A 168 1.79 -30.97 -7.75
C PRO A 168 2.38 -29.83 -6.92
N SER A 169 2.88 -28.77 -7.55
CA SER A 169 3.49 -27.64 -6.83
C SER A 169 2.49 -26.50 -6.64
N THR A 170 2.58 -25.77 -5.51
CA THR A 170 1.75 -24.59 -5.25
C THR A 170 2.57 -23.31 -5.35
N LEU A 171 2.11 -22.38 -6.18
CA LEU A 171 2.60 -21.01 -6.24
C LEU A 171 1.98 -20.18 -5.12
N ILE A 172 2.79 -19.36 -4.45
CA ILE A 172 2.36 -18.37 -3.46
C ILE A 172 2.87 -17.01 -3.92
N CYS A 173 1.96 -16.14 -4.34
CA CYS A 173 2.26 -14.82 -4.90
C CYS A 173 2.25 -13.75 -3.80
N VAL A 174 3.33 -12.97 -3.74
CA VAL A 174 3.52 -11.90 -2.75
C VAL A 174 3.77 -10.59 -3.49
N LEU A 175 2.97 -9.56 -3.22
CA LEU A 175 3.21 -8.21 -3.71
C LEU A 175 4.19 -7.50 -2.78
N THR A 176 5.06 -6.67 -3.33
CA THR A 176 6.01 -5.82 -2.56
C THR A 176 6.06 -4.42 -3.17
N ASP A 177 6.65 -3.47 -2.45
CA ASP A 177 7.10 -2.24 -3.08
C ASP A 177 8.23 -2.53 -4.09
N PRO A 178 8.26 -1.90 -5.29
CA PRO A 178 9.28 -2.14 -6.30
C PRO A 178 10.65 -1.50 -5.99
N GLY A 179 10.71 -0.55 -5.05
CA GLY A 179 11.96 0.02 -4.50
C GLY A 179 12.42 -0.66 -3.19
N GLY A 180 11.65 -1.61 -2.66
CA GLY A 180 11.91 -2.27 -1.38
C GLY A 180 11.50 -1.44 -0.14
N ALA A 181 10.66 -0.42 -0.30
CA ALA A 181 10.06 0.29 0.84
C ALA A 181 9.01 -0.57 1.57
N THR A 182 8.61 -0.17 2.77
CA THR A 182 7.50 -0.80 3.49
C THR A 182 6.15 -0.32 2.95
N LEU A 183 5.25 -1.28 2.75
CA LEU A 183 3.83 -1.07 2.45
C LEU A 183 3.07 -0.72 3.74
N THR A 184 1.84 -0.20 3.63
CA THR A 184 0.98 0.10 4.79
C THR A 184 -0.51 0.00 4.43
N GLY A 185 -1.24 -0.80 5.20
CA GLY A 185 -2.61 -1.23 4.90
C GLY A 185 -2.67 -2.23 3.73
N SER A 186 -3.54 -3.25 3.87
CA SER A 186 -3.77 -4.28 2.85
C SER A 186 -4.16 -3.70 1.48
N VAL A 187 -3.74 -4.35 0.41
CA VAL A 187 -4.08 -4.06 -1.00
C VAL A 187 -5.42 -4.70 -1.41
N ALA A 188 -6.00 -5.58 -0.60
CA ALA A 188 -7.29 -6.22 -0.87
C ALA A 188 -8.40 -5.18 -1.14
N GLY A 189 -9.06 -5.28 -2.30
CA GLY A 189 -10.16 -4.40 -2.70
C GLY A 189 -9.83 -2.89 -2.85
N ARG A 190 -8.58 -2.54 -3.22
CA ARG A 190 -8.12 -1.15 -3.44
C ARG A 190 -7.92 -0.77 -4.90
#